data_AF-A0A068NJH1-F1
#
_entry.id   AF-A0A068NJH1-F1
#
_cell.length_a   1.000
_cell.length_b   1.000
_cell.length_c   1.000
_cell.angle_alpha   90.00
_cell.angle_beta   90.00
_cell.angle_gamma   90.00
#
_symmetry.space_group_name_H-M   'P 1'
#
loop_
_entity.id
_entity.type
_entity.pdbx_description
1 polymer ?
#
loop_
_entity_poly.entity_id
_entity_poly.type
_entity_poly.pdbx_seq_one_letter_code
_entity_poly.pdbx_strand_id
1 'polypeptide(L)'
;MALPILAPVLKDFAVDAAVKAGRALWSQLPWGKDKARVDAVESRIRRLAADAADLARNLSDESYEAGIERLLNQFQKDLGGFGLTAREAEELTEVERDQIRATILEPARERRQTLRWLEELEKRVKESESAIAGHGTTSERLTSLERQVTNLRIALAVALSLATIATLLSILFFTRR
;
A
#
# COMPACT_ATOMS: atom_id res chain seq x y z
N MET A 1 15.10 10.36 0.70
CA MET A 1 14.33 10.92 -0.43
C MET A 1 13.97 9.87 -1.51
N ALA A 2 13.60 8.63 -1.16
CA ALA A 2 13.25 7.58 -2.14
C ALA A 2 11.73 7.34 -2.31
N LEU A 3 10.91 7.85 -1.37
CA LEU A 3 9.46 7.64 -1.31
C LEU A 3 8.63 8.15 -2.51
N PRO A 4 8.95 9.28 -3.18
CA PRO A 4 8.12 9.76 -4.29
C PRO A 4 8.32 8.98 -5.60
N ILE A 5 9.48 8.35 -5.80
CA ILE A 5 9.80 7.58 -7.01
C ILE A 5 9.12 6.20 -7.01
N LEU A 6 8.84 5.64 -5.82
CA LEU A 6 8.20 4.33 -5.66
C LEU A 6 6.68 4.38 -5.76
N ALA A 7 6.05 5.54 -5.57
CA ALA A 7 4.59 5.67 -5.54
C ALA A 7 3.89 5.31 -6.88
N PRO A 8 4.40 5.72 -8.06
CA PRO A 8 3.82 5.31 -9.35
C PRO A 8 4.01 3.81 -9.60
N VAL A 9 5.19 3.27 -9.28
CA VAL A 9 5.52 1.85 -9.47
C VAL A 9 4.62 0.95 -8.62
N LEU A 10 4.32 1.35 -7.38
CA LEU A 10 3.38 0.63 -6.51
C LEU A 10 1.94 0.72 -7.01
N LYS A 11 1.54 1.84 -7.63
CA LYS A 11 0.20 2.01 -8.22
C LYS A 11 0.01 1.10 -9.44
N ASP A 12 0.95 1.13 -10.37
CA ASP A 12 0.87 0.29 -11.59
C ASP A 12 0.96 -1.20 -11.24
N PHE A 13 1.77 -1.56 -10.23
CA PHE A 13 1.86 -2.93 -9.73
C PHE A 13 0.57 -3.41 -9.04
N ALA A 14 -0.08 -2.58 -8.21
CA ALA A 14 -1.34 -2.94 -7.57
C ALA A 14 -2.47 -3.11 -8.59
N VAL A 15 -2.48 -2.27 -9.64
CA VAL A 15 -3.41 -2.36 -10.77
C VAL A 15 -3.22 -3.66 -11.54
N ASP A 16 -1.99 -4.04 -11.86
CA ASP A 16 -1.70 -5.30 -12.58
C ASP A 16 -1.96 -6.55 -11.72
N ALA A 17 -1.69 -6.48 -10.41
CA ALA A 17 -1.97 -7.58 -9.47
C ALA A 17 -3.47 -7.81 -9.27
N ALA A 18 -4.29 -6.75 -9.23
CA ALA A 18 -5.75 -6.82 -9.21
C ALA A 18 -6.27 -7.54 -10.47
N VAL A 19 -5.86 -7.05 -11.64
CA VAL A 19 -6.22 -7.64 -12.94
C VAL A 19 -5.83 -9.11 -13.05
N LYS A 20 -4.62 -9.49 -12.64
CA LYS A 20 -4.12 -10.88 -12.76
C LYS A 20 -4.85 -11.84 -11.83
N ALA A 21 -5.22 -11.40 -10.62
CA ALA A 21 -6.00 -12.19 -9.66
C ALA A 21 -7.42 -12.43 -10.16
N GLY A 22 -8.08 -11.37 -10.64
CA GLY A 22 -9.35 -11.50 -11.35
C GLY A 22 -9.20 -12.53 -12.47
N ARG A 23 -8.14 -12.46 -13.30
CA ARG A 23 -7.90 -13.29 -14.53
C ARG A 23 -8.18 -14.78 -14.35
N ALA A 24 -7.81 -15.34 -13.22
CA ALA A 24 -8.02 -16.75 -12.94
C ALA A 24 -9.51 -17.15 -12.84
N LEU A 25 -10.38 -16.25 -12.36
CA LEU A 25 -11.81 -16.53 -12.13
C LEU A 25 -12.66 -16.46 -13.40
N TRP A 26 -12.78 -15.28 -14.01
CA TRP A 26 -13.47 -15.10 -15.29
C TRP A 26 -12.92 -15.91 -16.47
N SER A 27 -11.64 -16.31 -16.50
CA SER A 27 -11.16 -17.25 -17.53
C SER A 27 -11.87 -18.61 -17.50
N GLN A 28 -12.46 -18.98 -16.36
CA GLN A 28 -13.24 -20.19 -16.17
C GLN A 28 -14.74 -19.97 -16.41
N LEU A 29 -15.19 -18.71 -16.52
CA LEU A 29 -16.59 -18.38 -16.70
C LEU A 29 -17.01 -18.48 -18.18
N PRO A 30 -18.30 -18.77 -18.48
CA PRO A 30 -18.77 -18.97 -19.85
C PRO A 30 -18.50 -17.78 -20.78
N TRP A 31 -18.52 -16.57 -20.22
CA TRP A 31 -18.25 -15.31 -20.91
C TRP A 31 -16.76 -14.98 -21.03
N GLY A 32 -15.87 -15.69 -20.34
CA GLY A 32 -14.41 -15.53 -20.42
C GLY A 32 -13.81 -15.85 -21.79
N LYS A 33 -14.60 -16.46 -22.69
CA LYS A 33 -14.24 -16.69 -24.09
C LYS A 33 -14.53 -15.48 -24.99
N ASP A 34 -15.36 -14.54 -24.52
CA ASP A 34 -15.67 -13.29 -25.21
C ASP A 34 -14.59 -12.26 -24.89
N LYS A 35 -13.64 -12.09 -25.82
CA LYS A 35 -12.52 -11.17 -25.66
C LYS A 35 -12.97 -9.74 -25.38
N ALA A 36 -14.05 -9.26 -26.00
CA ALA A 36 -14.49 -7.88 -25.80
C ALA A 36 -15.00 -7.63 -24.37
N ARG A 37 -15.67 -8.63 -23.78
CA ARG A 37 -16.11 -8.56 -22.37
C ARG A 37 -14.94 -8.67 -21.40
N VAL A 38 -13.98 -9.54 -21.71
CA VAL A 38 -12.75 -9.65 -20.92
C VAL A 38 -11.99 -8.31 -20.95
N ASP A 39 -11.85 -7.68 -22.11
CA ASP A 39 -11.17 -6.38 -22.17
C ASP A 39 -11.94 -5.28 -21.39
N ALA A 40 -13.28 -5.32 -21.40
CA ALA A 40 -14.13 -4.38 -20.68
C ALA A 40 -14.04 -4.53 -19.15
N VAL A 41 -14.15 -5.76 -18.63
CA VAL A 41 -14.01 -6.02 -17.19
C VAL A 41 -12.57 -5.77 -16.74
N GLU A 42 -11.55 -6.04 -17.57
CA GLU A 42 -10.15 -5.72 -17.26
C GLU A 42 -9.97 -4.22 -17.08
N SER A 43 -10.46 -3.43 -18.05
CA SER A 43 -10.39 -1.98 -17.97
C SER A 43 -11.10 -1.47 -16.73
N ARG A 44 -12.19 -2.12 -16.29
CA ARG A 44 -12.95 -1.67 -15.14
C ARG A 44 -12.24 -1.99 -13.81
N ILE A 45 -11.64 -3.17 -13.69
CA ILE A 45 -10.79 -3.57 -12.55
C ILE A 45 -9.60 -2.61 -12.44
N ARG A 46 -8.94 -2.29 -13.57
CA ARG A 46 -7.82 -1.33 -13.59
C ARG A 46 -8.23 0.04 -13.03
N ARG A 47 -9.41 0.54 -13.43
CA ARG A 47 -9.94 1.80 -12.88
C ARG A 47 -10.25 1.71 -11.39
N LEU A 48 -10.88 0.62 -10.97
CA LEU A 48 -11.19 0.38 -9.55
C LEU A 48 -9.91 0.42 -8.69
N ALA A 49 -8.86 -0.29 -9.10
CA ALA A 49 -7.58 -0.31 -8.39
C ALA A 49 -6.89 1.07 -8.40
N ALA A 50 -6.96 1.80 -9.52
CA ALA A 50 -6.41 3.15 -9.61
C ALA A 50 -7.13 4.14 -8.67
N ASP A 51 -8.47 4.10 -8.66
CA ASP A 51 -9.30 4.95 -7.80
C ASP A 51 -9.05 4.61 -6.31
N ALA A 52 -8.96 3.32 -5.99
CA ALA A 52 -8.61 2.85 -4.65
C ALA A 52 -7.24 3.35 -4.18
N ALA A 53 -6.22 3.28 -5.05
CA ALA A 53 -4.89 3.78 -4.75
C ALA A 53 -4.87 5.31 -4.52
N ASP A 54 -5.65 6.06 -5.29
CA ASP A 54 -5.76 7.51 -5.13
C ASP A 54 -6.47 7.89 -3.83
N LEU A 55 -7.52 7.15 -3.42
CA LEU A 55 -8.15 7.32 -2.11
C LEU A 55 -7.18 7.03 -0.97
N ALA A 56 -6.47 5.90 -1.03
CA ALA A 56 -5.49 5.51 -0.01
C ALA A 56 -4.34 6.52 0.12
N ARG A 57 -3.99 7.22 -0.96
CA ARG A 57 -2.98 8.28 -0.94
C ARG A 57 -3.47 9.56 -0.28
N ASN A 58 -4.71 9.95 -0.54
CA ASN A 58 -5.21 11.30 -0.25
C ASN A 58 -6.05 11.39 1.04
N LEU A 59 -6.63 10.30 1.54
CA LEU A 59 -7.59 10.31 2.65
C LEU A 59 -7.09 9.60 3.91
N SER A 60 -7.56 9.98 5.10
CA SER A 60 -7.27 9.25 6.35
C SER A 60 -7.78 7.79 6.31
N ASP A 61 -7.27 6.94 7.20
CA ASP A 61 -7.54 5.49 7.17
C ASP A 61 -9.04 5.16 7.25
N GLU A 62 -9.77 5.86 8.13
CA GLU A 62 -11.22 5.72 8.30
C GLU A 62 -12.01 6.26 7.09
N SER A 63 -11.46 7.27 6.39
CA SER A 63 -12.14 7.94 5.29
C SER A 63 -12.02 7.18 3.97
N TYR A 64 -10.91 6.48 3.72
CA TYR A 64 -10.78 5.73 2.48
C TYR A 64 -11.54 4.41 2.51
N GLU A 65 -11.72 3.73 3.66
CA GLU A 65 -12.44 2.44 3.72
C GLU A 65 -13.88 2.58 3.21
N ALA A 66 -14.59 3.61 3.70
CA ALA A 66 -15.93 3.93 3.22
C ALA A 66 -15.94 4.33 1.72
N GLY A 67 -14.86 4.95 1.23
CA GLY A 67 -14.68 5.27 -0.18
C GLY A 67 -14.50 4.02 -1.04
N ILE A 68 -13.70 3.06 -0.58
CA ILE A 68 -13.46 1.79 -1.29
C ILE A 68 -14.72 0.94 -1.34
N GLU A 69 -15.48 0.85 -0.25
CA GLU A 69 -16.76 0.14 -0.27
C GLU A 69 -17.72 0.74 -1.30
N ARG A 70 -17.78 2.07 -1.44
CA ARG A 70 -18.58 2.70 -2.51
C ARG A 70 -18.09 2.33 -3.90
N LEU A 71 -16.78 2.29 -4.11
CA LEU A 71 -16.19 1.89 -5.40
C LEU A 71 -16.49 0.42 -5.74
N LEU A 72 -16.40 -0.48 -4.77
CA LEU A 72 -16.71 -1.91 -4.91
C LEU A 72 -18.20 -2.13 -5.21
N ASN A 73 -19.09 -1.42 -4.51
CA ASN A 73 -20.53 -1.47 -4.79
C ASN A 73 -20.87 -0.96 -6.20
N GLN A 74 -20.19 0.09 -6.67
CA GLN A 74 -20.36 0.57 -8.04
C GLN A 74 -19.80 -0.44 -9.05
N PHE A 75 -18.64 -1.01 -8.77
CA PHE A 75 -18.02 -2.04 -9.59
C PHE A 75 -18.95 -3.24 -9.78
N GLN A 76 -19.53 -3.77 -8.69
CA GLN A 76 -20.48 -4.88 -8.75
C GLN A 76 -21.71 -4.57 -9.62
N LYS A 77 -22.22 -3.33 -9.57
CA LYS A 77 -23.31 -2.88 -10.45
C LYS A 77 -22.88 -2.83 -11.91
N ASP A 78 -21.69 -2.31 -12.19
CA ASP A 78 -21.14 -2.22 -13.54
C ASP A 78 -20.95 -3.61 -14.16
N LEU A 79 -20.55 -4.61 -13.35
CA LEU A 79 -20.44 -6.01 -13.78
C LEU A 79 -21.76 -6.59 -14.30
N GLY A 80 -22.89 -6.23 -13.70
CA GLY A 80 -24.21 -6.59 -14.21
C GLY A 80 -24.46 -6.03 -15.62
N GLY A 81 -23.94 -4.85 -15.93
CA GLY A 81 -23.97 -4.24 -17.26
C GLY A 81 -23.11 -4.95 -18.31
N PHE A 82 -22.14 -5.76 -17.88
CA PHE A 82 -21.32 -6.60 -18.75
C PHE A 82 -21.90 -8.01 -18.95
N GLY A 83 -23.10 -8.26 -18.40
CA GLY A 83 -23.82 -9.52 -18.54
C GLY A 83 -23.36 -10.61 -17.59
N LEU A 84 -22.69 -10.26 -16.48
CA LEU A 84 -22.45 -11.18 -15.38
C LEU A 84 -23.75 -11.37 -14.59
N THR A 85 -23.97 -12.59 -14.12
CA THR A 85 -25.03 -12.85 -13.14
C THR A 85 -24.71 -12.18 -11.81
N ALA A 86 -25.72 -11.96 -10.97
CA ALA A 86 -25.52 -11.35 -9.64
C ALA A 86 -24.47 -12.12 -8.80
N ARG A 87 -24.48 -13.46 -8.91
CA ARG A 87 -23.53 -14.34 -8.22
C ARG A 87 -22.10 -14.18 -8.73
N GLU A 88 -21.89 -14.19 -10.05
CA GLU A 88 -20.55 -13.99 -10.63
C GLU A 88 -20.01 -12.58 -10.32
N ALA A 89 -20.88 -11.58 -10.33
CA ALA A 89 -20.51 -10.21 -9.98
C ALA A 89 -20.10 -10.10 -8.51
N GLU A 90 -20.80 -10.79 -7.61
CA GLU A 90 -20.46 -10.88 -6.19
C GLU A 90 -19.12 -11.58 -5.97
N GLU A 91 -18.93 -12.78 -6.53
CA GLU A 91 -17.69 -13.56 -6.43
C GLU A 91 -16.47 -12.77 -6.93
N LEU A 92 -16.59 -12.08 -8.08
CA LEU A 92 -15.52 -11.24 -8.60
C LEU A 92 -15.28 -10.00 -7.70
N THR A 93 -16.33 -9.40 -7.15
CA THR A 93 -16.21 -8.24 -6.26
C THR A 93 -15.52 -8.61 -4.94
N GLU A 94 -15.79 -9.80 -4.38
CA GLU A 94 -15.10 -10.29 -3.18
C GLU A 94 -13.61 -10.50 -3.43
N VAL A 95 -13.26 -11.08 -4.58
CA VAL A 95 -11.85 -11.30 -4.94
C VAL A 95 -11.11 -9.98 -5.14
N GLU A 96 -11.71 -9.04 -5.85
CA GLU A 96 -11.12 -7.70 -6.04
C GLU A 96 -11.04 -6.93 -4.72
N ARG A 97 -12.01 -7.11 -3.81
CA ARG A 97 -11.96 -6.52 -2.45
C ARG A 97 -10.75 -7.02 -1.67
N ASP A 98 -10.55 -8.33 -1.60
CA ASP A 98 -9.41 -8.92 -0.89
C ASP A 98 -8.08 -8.48 -1.52
N GLN A 99 -8.04 -8.40 -2.84
CA GLN A 99 -6.84 -8.01 -3.56
C GLN A 99 -6.51 -6.52 -3.38
N ILE A 100 -7.51 -5.63 -3.44
CA ILE A 100 -7.34 -4.20 -3.12
C ILE A 100 -6.89 -4.03 -1.67
N ARG A 101 -7.46 -4.79 -0.74
CA ARG A 101 -7.05 -4.75 0.66
C ARG A 101 -5.57 -5.13 0.82
N ALA A 102 -5.17 -6.26 0.26
CA ALA A 102 -3.82 -6.78 0.39
C ALA A 102 -2.76 -5.93 -0.34
N THR A 103 -3.09 -5.38 -1.52
CA THR A 103 -2.11 -4.70 -2.39
C THR A 103 -2.09 -3.18 -2.25
N ILE A 104 -3.18 -2.57 -1.78
CA ILE A 104 -3.31 -1.11 -1.67
C ILE A 104 -3.45 -0.70 -0.21
N LEU A 105 -4.41 -1.29 0.52
CA LEU A 105 -4.79 -0.77 1.83
C LEU A 105 -3.77 -1.09 2.93
N GLU A 106 -3.39 -2.35 3.07
CA GLU A 106 -2.39 -2.76 4.08
C GLU A 106 -1.05 -2.04 3.86
N PRO A 107 -0.48 -2.00 2.64
CA PRO A 107 0.75 -1.24 2.40
C PRO A 107 0.61 0.27 2.69
N ALA A 108 -0.55 0.87 2.39
CA ALA A 108 -0.79 2.27 2.70
C ALA A 108 -0.81 2.53 4.22
N ARG A 109 -1.41 1.63 5.01
CA ARG A 109 -1.39 1.69 6.48
C ARG A 109 0.01 1.53 7.04
N GLU A 110 0.73 0.51 6.62
CA GLU A 110 2.10 0.24 7.05
C GLU A 110 3.02 1.43 6.76
N ARG A 111 2.90 2.01 5.55
CA ARG A 111 3.65 3.21 5.17
C ARG A 111 3.36 4.38 6.11
N ARG A 112 2.09 4.63 6.45
CA ARG A 112 1.71 5.73 7.37
C ARG A 112 2.21 5.50 8.78
N GLN A 113 2.12 4.27 9.28
CA GLN A 113 2.68 3.91 10.57
C GLN A 113 4.19 4.11 10.60
N THR A 114 4.88 3.72 9.54
CA THR A 114 6.33 3.92 9.38
C THR A 114 6.68 5.41 9.34
N LEU A 115 5.93 6.23 8.60
CA LEU A 115 6.16 7.68 8.54
C LEU A 115 5.96 8.35 9.90
N ARG A 116 4.88 8.02 10.62
CA ARG A 116 4.65 8.53 11.98
C ARG A 116 5.78 8.14 12.92
N TRP A 117 6.29 6.91 12.81
CA TRP A 117 7.41 6.46 13.62
C TRP A 117 8.72 7.20 13.28
N LEU A 118 8.98 7.46 11.99
CA LEU A 118 10.13 8.26 11.56
C LEU A 118 10.05 9.70 12.06
N GLU A 119 8.88 10.34 11.99
CA GLU A 119 8.67 11.71 12.50
C GLU A 119 8.96 11.80 14.01
N GLU A 120 8.49 10.81 14.78
CA GLU A 120 8.76 10.75 16.22
C GLU A 120 10.26 10.52 16.51
N LEU A 121 10.93 9.66 15.74
CA LEU A 121 12.37 9.46 15.86
C LEU A 121 13.16 10.74 15.54
N GLU A 122 12.81 11.45 14.47
CA GLU A 122 13.43 12.73 14.11
C GLU A 122 13.26 13.78 15.20
N LYS A 123 12.07 13.86 15.80
CA LYS A 123 11.79 14.75 16.92
C LYS A 123 12.68 14.42 18.13
N ARG A 124 12.76 13.15 18.52
CA ARG A 124 13.61 12.71 19.66
C ARG A 124 15.10 12.95 19.42
N VAL A 125 15.57 12.81 18.18
CA VAL A 125 16.95 13.14 17.80
C VAL A 125 17.19 14.64 17.98
N LYS A 126 16.32 15.51 17.47
CA LYS A 126 16.45 16.98 17.63
C LYS A 126 16.41 17.41 19.09
N GLU A 127 15.53 16.82 19.89
CA GLU A 127 15.46 17.08 21.34
C GLU A 127 16.76 16.67 22.05
N SER A 128 17.31 15.50 21.69
CA SER A 128 18.58 15.02 22.24
C SER A 128 19.77 15.89 21.82
N GLU A 129 19.84 16.30 20.55
CA GLU A 129 20.87 17.22 20.04
C GLU A 129 20.80 18.59 20.73
N SER A 130 19.59 19.10 20.96
CA SER A 130 19.37 20.36 21.69
C SER A 130 19.78 20.24 23.17
N ALA A 131 19.52 19.10 23.80
CA ALA A 131 19.94 18.82 25.17
C ALA A 131 21.48 18.70 25.30
N ILE A 132 22.15 18.12 24.30
CA ILE A 132 23.62 18.09 24.23
C ILE A 132 24.17 19.51 24.07
N ALA A 133 23.59 20.33 23.19
CA ALA A 133 24.03 21.70 22.95
C ALA A 133 23.79 22.64 24.15
N GLY A 134 22.74 22.39 24.95
CA GLY A 134 22.39 23.18 26.14
C GLY A 134 23.14 22.78 27.42
N HIS A 135 23.80 21.62 27.47
CA HIS A 135 24.55 21.16 28.63
C HIS A 135 26.07 21.24 28.40
N GLY A 136 26.71 22.18 29.11
CA GLY A 136 28.16 22.25 29.22
C GLY A 136 28.77 20.95 29.76
N THR A 137 29.62 20.34 28.94
CA THR A 137 30.69 19.39 29.23
C THR A 137 30.64 18.68 30.60
N THR A 138 29.87 17.61 30.70
CA THR A 138 30.19 16.47 31.58
C THR A 138 30.37 15.22 30.71
N SER A 139 31.60 14.70 30.66
CA SER A 139 32.08 13.65 29.74
C SER A 139 31.21 12.39 29.69
N GLU A 140 30.63 11.98 30.82
CA GLU A 140 29.79 10.78 30.90
C GLU A 140 28.39 10.96 30.31
N ARG A 141 27.81 12.17 30.40
CA ARG A 141 26.49 12.45 29.79
C ARG A 141 26.60 12.62 28.27
N LEU A 142 27.68 13.24 27.80
CA LEU A 142 27.99 13.36 26.37
C LEU A 142 28.13 11.99 25.71
N THR A 143 28.90 11.08 26.30
CA THR A 143 29.08 9.73 25.77
C THR A 143 27.81 8.88 25.82
N SER A 144 26.94 9.07 26.83
CA SER A 144 25.62 8.38 26.85
C SER A 144 24.67 8.92 25.79
N LEU A 145 24.67 10.24 25.55
CA LEU A 145 23.85 10.89 24.55
C LEU A 145 24.32 10.55 23.12
N GLU A 146 25.62 10.51 22.87
CA GLU A 146 26.20 10.06 21.59
C GLU A 146 25.83 8.61 21.27
N ARG A 147 25.83 7.72 22.28
CA ARG A 147 25.34 6.34 22.12
C ARG A 147 23.85 6.28 21.81
N GLN A 148 23.03 7.11 22.47
CA GLN A 148 21.60 7.17 22.16
C GLN A 148 21.33 7.66 20.74
N VAL A 149 22.04 8.70 20.28
CA VAL A 149 21.92 9.21 18.90
C VAL A 149 22.38 8.15 17.89
N THR A 150 23.46 7.42 18.18
CA THR A 150 23.95 6.34 17.31
C THR A 150 22.95 5.20 17.22
N ASN A 151 22.37 4.78 18.35
CA ASN A 151 21.34 3.74 18.38
C ASN A 151 20.06 4.18 17.66
N LEU A 152 19.65 5.45 17.77
CA LEU A 152 18.52 5.99 17.03
C LEU A 152 18.79 6.03 15.52
N ARG A 153 20.01 6.39 15.10
CA ARG A 153 20.41 6.34 13.68
C ARG A 153 20.43 4.92 13.13
N ILE A 154 20.90 3.95 13.92
CA ILE A 154 20.85 2.53 13.55
C ILE A 154 19.40 2.06 13.47
N ALA A 155 18.55 2.40 14.42
CA ALA A 155 17.12 2.06 14.38
C ALA A 155 16.43 2.67 13.15
N LEU A 156 16.75 3.91 12.80
CA LEU A 156 16.24 4.59 11.60
C LEU A 156 16.72 3.89 10.31
N ALA A 157 17.99 3.48 10.25
CA ALA A 157 18.54 2.74 9.12
C ALA A 157 17.90 1.35 9.00
N VAL A 158 17.69 0.66 10.12
CA VAL A 158 16.98 -0.63 10.17
C VAL A 158 15.53 -0.47 9.72
N ALA A 159 14.82 0.56 10.20
CA ALA A 159 13.46 0.89 9.78
C ALA A 159 13.35 1.11 8.27
N LEU A 160 14.26 1.91 7.71
CA LEU A 160 14.35 2.17 6.27
C LEU A 160 14.67 0.89 5.50
N SER A 161 15.59 0.07 5.99
CA SER A 161 15.92 -1.21 5.36
C SER A 161 14.77 -2.21 5.41
N LEU A 162 14.02 -2.29 6.52
CA LEU A 162 12.81 -3.11 6.64
C LEU A 162 11.69 -2.63 5.73
N ALA A 163 11.47 -1.31 5.63
CA ALA A 163 10.53 -0.75 4.67
C ALA A 163 10.93 -1.10 3.23
N THR A 164 12.23 -1.03 2.91
CA THR A 164 12.75 -1.38 1.58
C THR A 164 12.65 -2.88 1.31
N ILE A 165 12.92 -3.73 2.32
CA ILE A 165 12.81 -5.19 2.24
C ILE A 165 11.35 -5.63 2.15
N ALA A 166 10.42 -5.01 2.86
CA ALA A 166 8.99 -5.26 2.71
C ALA A 166 8.52 -4.91 1.29
N THR A 167 9.00 -3.78 0.76
CA THR A 167 8.75 -3.39 -0.63
C THR A 167 9.34 -4.41 -1.62
N LEU A 168 10.57 -4.89 -1.38
CA LEU A 168 11.26 -5.87 -2.23
C LEU A 168 10.72 -7.30 -2.11
N LEU A 169 10.29 -7.74 -0.93
CA LEU A 169 9.66 -9.05 -0.70
C LEU A 169 8.29 -9.10 -1.38
N SER A 170 7.52 -8.02 -1.34
CA SER A 170 6.30 -7.88 -2.13
C SER A 170 6.55 -8.00 -3.64
N ILE A 171 7.72 -7.56 -4.12
CA ILE A 171 8.15 -7.72 -5.53
C ILE A 171 8.67 -9.14 -5.83
N LEU A 172 9.47 -9.74 -4.92
CA LEU A 172 10.17 -11.02 -5.13
C LEU A 172 9.30 -12.25 -4.88
N PHE A 173 8.38 -12.22 -3.91
CA PHE A 173 7.52 -13.39 -3.62
C PHE A 173 6.51 -13.67 -4.74
N PHE A 174 6.27 -12.69 -5.61
CA PHE A 174 5.27 -12.77 -6.68
C PHE A 174 5.84 -12.96 -8.09
N THR A 175 7.15 -12.79 -8.29
CA THR A 175 7.84 -13.15 -9.55
C THR A 175 8.10 -14.65 -9.68
N ARG A 176 7.89 -15.44 -8.61
CA ARG A 176 8.11 -16.90 -8.57
C ARG A 176 6.83 -17.76 -8.61
N ARG A 177 5.63 -17.17 -8.76
CA ARG A 177 4.34 -17.89 -8.91
C ARG A 177 3.60 -17.46 -10.17
#